data_AF-A0A7C0Y368-F1
#
_entry.id   AF-A0A7C0Y368-F1
#
_cell.length_a   1.000
_cell.length_b   1.000
_cell.length_c   1.000
_cell.angle_alpha   90.00
_cell.angle_beta   90.00
_cell.angle_gamma   90.00
#
_symmetry.space_group_name_H-M   'P 1'
#
loop_
_entity.id
_entity.type
_entity.pdbx_description
1 polymer ?
#
loop_
_entity_poly.entity_id
_entity_poly.type
_entity_poly.pdbx_seq_one_letter_code
_entity_poly.pdbx_strand_id
1 'polypeptide(L)'
;MKIKCWLLLILAIIFSIVFKTHSQPVSAPPELLKIRDSGFAKFGPYKYPPVSFSHELHAGLYRVKCSTCHHLYENGKNVWTPEHGVQECSDCHGKSKTELTVAYHMKCWGCHERLEGIYLELDAPINQCFRCHLKNIEVERIRIHQKLKKTNKKLMDAIKQLELKGFYK
;
A
#
# COMPACT_ATOMS: atom_id res chain seq x y z
N MET A 1 -38.70 36.20 -23.94
CA MET A 1 -38.31 35.06 -24.80
C MET A 1 -38.65 33.77 -24.07
N LYS A 2 -39.59 32.97 -24.56
CA LYS A 2 -39.97 31.69 -23.92
C LYS A 2 -38.90 30.66 -24.25
N ILE A 3 -37.99 30.41 -23.31
CA ILE A 3 -37.03 29.29 -23.42
C ILE A 3 -37.88 28.02 -23.51
N LYS A 4 -37.84 27.37 -24.66
CA LYS A 4 -38.66 26.18 -24.91
C LYS A 4 -38.18 25.09 -23.96
N CYS A 5 -39.11 24.52 -23.19
CA CYS A 5 -38.85 23.55 -22.11
C CYS A 5 -37.98 22.35 -22.55
N TRP A 6 -38.05 21.99 -23.84
CA TRP A 6 -37.25 20.92 -24.43
C TRP A 6 -35.72 21.16 -24.44
N LEU A 7 -35.25 22.41 -24.40
CA LEU A 7 -33.81 22.76 -24.43
C LEU A 7 -33.18 22.57 -23.05
N LEU A 8 -33.95 22.83 -21.98
CA LEU A 8 -33.56 22.55 -20.60
C LEU A 8 -33.52 21.04 -20.34
N LEU A 9 -34.44 20.28 -20.93
CA LEU A 9 -34.44 18.82 -20.88
C LEU A 9 -33.22 18.22 -21.59
N ILE A 10 -32.86 18.73 -22.77
CA ILE A 10 -31.66 18.27 -23.50
C ILE A 10 -30.38 18.58 -22.72
N LEU A 11 -30.27 19.78 -22.12
CA LEU A 11 -29.11 20.14 -21.30
C LEU A 11 -28.99 19.27 -20.03
N ALA A 12 -30.11 18.96 -19.37
CA ALA A 12 -30.14 18.09 -18.20
C ALA A 12 -29.74 16.64 -18.54
N ILE A 13 -30.14 16.16 -19.72
CA ILE A 13 -29.74 14.83 -20.22
C ILE A 13 -28.25 14.81 -20.54
N ILE A 14 -27.72 15.85 -21.21
CA ILE A 14 -26.28 15.96 -21.51
C ILE A 14 -25.46 16.04 -20.22
N PHE A 15 -25.89 16.84 -19.23
CA PHE A 15 -25.24 16.91 -17.92
C PHE A 15 -25.25 15.57 -17.18
N SER A 16 -26.35 14.82 -17.27
CA SER A 16 -26.46 13.47 -16.68
C SER A 16 -25.58 12.43 -17.38
N ILE A 17 -25.35 12.56 -18.68
CA ILE A 17 -24.45 11.68 -19.45
C ILE A 17 -22.99 11.99 -19.11
N VAL A 18 -22.61 13.27 -19.03
CA VAL A 18 -21.23 13.71 -18.69
C VAL A 18 -20.85 13.35 -17.24
N PHE A 19 -21.81 13.36 -16.30
CA PHE A 19 -21.55 12.95 -14.91
C PHE A 19 -21.23 11.44 -14.79
N LYS A 20 -21.73 10.61 -15.71
CA LYS A 20 -21.57 9.16 -15.66
C LYS A 20 -20.22 8.66 -16.20
N THR A 21 -19.49 9.48 -16.95
CA THR A 21 -18.24 9.08 -17.62
C THR A 21 -16.96 9.35 -16.82
N HIS A 22 -17.03 10.02 -15.65
CA HIS A 22 -15.84 10.38 -14.86
C HIS A 22 -15.62 9.59 -13.57
N SER A 23 -16.53 8.71 -13.18
CA SER A 23 -16.30 7.81 -12.04
C SER A 23 -15.88 6.42 -12.53
N GLN A 24 -14.63 6.30 -12.97
CA GLN A 24 -13.99 4.98 -13.05
C GLN A 24 -13.84 4.47 -11.60
N PRO A 25 -14.44 3.34 -11.21
CA PRO A 25 -14.14 2.74 -9.94
C PRO A 25 -12.69 2.26 -10.01
N VAL A 26 -11.81 2.89 -9.23
CA VAL A 26 -10.50 2.29 -8.93
C VAL A 26 -10.82 0.96 -8.27
N SER A 27 -10.64 -0.14 -9.00
CA SER A 27 -10.87 -1.48 -8.48
C SER A 27 -10.03 -1.64 -7.21
N ALA A 28 -10.66 -2.04 -6.11
CA ALA A 28 -9.94 -2.32 -4.87
C ALA A 28 -8.76 -3.27 -5.16
N PRO A 29 -7.58 -3.05 -4.57
CA PRO A 29 -6.46 -3.96 -4.74
C PRO A 29 -6.87 -5.39 -4.37
N PRO A 30 -6.33 -6.42 -5.05
CA PRO A 30 -6.47 -7.80 -4.62
C PRO A 30 -6.15 -7.93 -3.12
N GLU A 31 -6.91 -8.77 -2.43
CA GLU A 31 -6.73 -9.07 -0.99
C GLU A 31 -5.27 -9.41 -0.65
N LEU A 32 -4.61 -10.13 -1.57
CA LEU A 32 -3.19 -10.47 -1.54
C LEU A 32 -2.50 -10.07 -2.84
N LEU A 33 -1.53 -9.18 -2.72
CA LEU A 33 -0.59 -8.83 -3.78
C LEU A 33 0.69 -9.65 -3.66
N LYS A 34 1.21 -10.09 -4.80
CA LYS A 34 2.57 -10.63 -4.87
C LYS A 34 3.52 -9.50 -5.22
N ILE A 35 4.42 -9.14 -4.30
CA ILE A 35 5.47 -8.17 -4.57
C ILE A 35 6.48 -8.83 -5.52
N ARG A 36 6.51 -8.34 -6.75
CA ARG A 36 7.42 -8.80 -7.82
C ARG A 36 7.78 -7.63 -8.72
N ASP A 37 8.78 -6.87 -8.28
CA ASP A 37 9.33 -5.75 -9.03
C ASP A 37 10.09 -6.26 -10.27
N SER A 38 9.73 -5.76 -11.44
CA SER A 38 10.30 -6.20 -12.72
C SER A 38 11.80 -5.91 -12.82
N GLY A 39 12.29 -4.89 -12.11
CA GLY A 39 13.69 -4.49 -12.08
C GLY A 39 14.63 -5.54 -11.51
N PHE A 40 14.14 -6.55 -10.78
CA PHE A 40 14.98 -7.68 -10.35
C PHE A 40 15.40 -8.60 -11.50
N ALA A 41 14.66 -8.62 -12.62
CA ALA A 41 14.93 -9.52 -13.74
C ALA A 41 16.34 -9.32 -14.33
N LYS A 42 16.88 -8.09 -14.26
CA LYS A 42 18.23 -7.76 -14.74
C LYS A 42 19.36 -8.33 -13.87
N PHE A 43 19.04 -8.86 -12.69
CA PHE A 43 20.03 -9.40 -11.73
C PHE A 43 20.00 -10.93 -11.61
N GLY A 44 19.37 -11.60 -12.58
CA GLY A 44 19.23 -13.05 -12.63
C GLY A 44 18.03 -13.57 -11.83
N PRO A 45 17.97 -14.89 -11.58
CA PRO A 45 16.82 -15.52 -10.94
C PRO A 45 16.62 -15.06 -9.50
N TYR A 46 15.35 -15.06 -9.07
CA TYR A 46 14.99 -14.80 -7.69
C TYR A 46 15.52 -15.92 -6.78
N LYS A 47 16.18 -15.53 -5.69
CA LYS A 47 16.66 -16.46 -4.66
C LYS A 47 15.54 -16.93 -3.72
N TYR A 48 14.50 -16.12 -3.55
CA TYR A 48 13.38 -16.35 -2.64
C TYR A 48 12.03 -16.23 -3.36
N PRO A 49 10.97 -16.90 -2.89
CA PRO A 49 9.63 -16.71 -3.43
C PRO A 49 9.17 -15.24 -3.24
N PRO A 50 8.26 -14.73 -4.10
CA PRO A 50 7.67 -13.41 -3.93
C PRO A 50 7.00 -13.25 -2.57
N VAL A 51 7.11 -12.06 -1.98
CA VAL A 51 6.41 -11.73 -0.73
C VAL A 51 4.93 -11.50 -1.05
N SER A 52 4.05 -12.10 -0.26
CA SER A 52 2.61 -11.82 -0.32
C SER A 52 2.28 -10.70 0.64
N PHE A 53 1.55 -9.70 0.17
CA PHE A 53 1.29 -8.45 0.88
C PHE A 53 -0.20 -8.11 0.85
N SER A 54 -0.75 -7.63 1.97
CA SER A 54 -2.14 -7.19 2.06
C SER A 54 -2.21 -5.67 2.24
N HIS A 55 -2.76 -4.97 1.24
CA HIS A 55 -3.08 -3.54 1.39
C HIS A 55 -4.13 -3.32 2.47
N GLU A 56 -5.13 -4.21 2.56
CA GLU A 56 -6.22 -4.10 3.53
C GLU A 56 -5.70 -4.09 4.97
N LEU A 57 -4.72 -4.94 5.30
CA LEU A 57 -4.10 -4.88 6.63
C LEU A 57 -3.34 -3.58 6.86
N HIS A 58 -2.49 -3.17 5.92
CA HIS A 58 -1.57 -2.07 6.15
C HIS A 58 -2.29 -0.72 6.07
N ALA A 59 -2.93 -0.43 4.94
CA ALA A 59 -3.61 0.86 4.72
C ALA A 59 -5.01 0.90 5.35
N GLY A 60 -5.74 -0.22 5.34
CA GLY A 60 -7.09 -0.31 5.91
C GLY A 60 -7.08 -0.40 7.43
N LEU A 61 -6.65 -1.56 7.96
CA LEU A 61 -6.71 -1.84 9.40
C LEU A 61 -5.68 -1.03 10.20
N TYR A 62 -4.40 -1.08 9.82
CA TYR A 62 -3.32 -0.42 10.55
C TYR A 62 -3.15 1.06 10.21
N ARG A 63 -3.92 1.57 9.23
CA ARG A 63 -3.93 2.99 8.83
C ARG A 63 -2.55 3.54 8.48
N VAL A 64 -1.68 2.69 7.94
CA VAL A 64 -0.40 3.11 7.37
C VAL A 64 -0.69 4.03 6.19
N LYS A 65 -0.08 5.22 6.18
CA LYS A 65 -0.30 6.19 5.11
C LYS A 65 0.24 5.67 3.79
N CYS A 66 -0.46 5.97 2.70
CA CYS A 66 0.00 5.63 1.34
C CYS A 66 1.42 6.15 1.09
N SER A 67 1.70 7.39 1.54
CA SER A 67 2.99 8.06 1.40
C SER A 67 4.14 7.41 2.19
N THR A 68 3.81 6.53 3.15
CA THR A 68 4.82 5.78 3.89
C THR A 68 5.54 4.79 2.97
N CYS A 69 4.83 4.18 2.01
CA CYS A 69 5.40 3.23 1.06
C CYS A 69 5.62 3.87 -0.32
N HIS A 70 4.60 4.53 -0.86
CA HIS A 70 4.68 5.24 -2.12
C HIS A 70 5.20 6.66 -1.86
N HIS A 71 6.48 6.88 -2.12
CA HIS A 71 7.10 8.17 -1.89
C HIS A 71 7.71 8.71 -3.17
N LEU A 72 7.85 10.03 -3.18
CA LEU A 72 8.53 10.79 -4.22
C LEU A 72 9.20 11.94 -3.50
N TYR A 73 10.53 11.97 -3.50
CA TYR A 73 11.27 12.99 -2.78
C TYR A 73 11.78 14.06 -3.73
N GLU A 74 11.37 15.30 -3.47
CA GLU A 74 11.87 16.49 -4.13
C GLU A 74 12.45 17.43 -3.08
N ASN A 75 13.70 17.85 -3.25
CA ASN A 75 14.39 18.74 -2.31
C ASN A 75 14.31 18.27 -0.84
N GLY A 76 14.43 16.96 -0.63
CA GLY A 76 14.37 16.32 0.69
C GLY A 76 12.98 16.20 1.31
N LYS A 77 11.91 16.60 0.60
CA LYS A 77 10.52 16.48 1.06
C LYS A 77 9.78 15.42 0.27
N ASN A 78 9.01 14.59 0.95
CA ASN A 78 8.10 13.67 0.28
C ASN A 78 6.90 14.48 -0.27
N VAL A 79 6.81 14.57 -1.60
CA VAL A 79 5.76 15.28 -2.32
C VAL A 79 4.73 14.32 -2.94
N TRP A 80 4.86 13.03 -2.69
CA TRP A 80 3.96 12.04 -3.27
C TRP A 80 2.51 12.22 -2.80
N THR A 81 1.61 12.10 -3.76
CA THR A 81 0.16 12.08 -3.59
C THR A 81 -0.44 10.98 -4.46
N PRO A 82 -1.69 10.54 -4.22
CA PRO A 82 -2.34 9.53 -5.05
C PRO A 82 -2.39 9.88 -6.55
N GLU A 83 -2.38 11.18 -6.91
CA GLU A 83 -2.36 11.60 -8.32
C GLU A 83 -1.07 11.21 -9.06
N HIS A 84 0.04 11.00 -8.33
CA HIS A 84 1.30 10.52 -8.92
C HIS A 84 1.26 9.03 -9.28
N GLY A 85 0.23 8.31 -8.85
CA GLY A 85 0.09 6.88 -9.08
C GLY A 85 1.12 6.03 -8.31
N VAL A 86 1.18 4.76 -8.68
CA VAL A 86 2.11 3.78 -8.12
C VAL A 86 3.23 3.51 -9.11
N GLN A 87 4.46 3.54 -8.63
CA GLN A 87 5.68 3.26 -9.39
C GLN A 87 6.38 2.02 -8.81
N GLU A 88 7.19 1.34 -9.62
CA GLU A 88 8.04 0.27 -9.10
C GLU A 88 9.18 0.89 -8.28
N CYS A 89 9.64 0.17 -7.25
CA CYS A 89 10.76 0.67 -6.45
C CYS A 89 12.01 0.79 -7.32
N SER A 90 12.17 -0.09 -8.30
CA SER A 90 13.31 -0.10 -9.21
C SER A 90 13.37 1.06 -10.19
N ASP A 91 12.28 1.83 -10.37
CA ASP A 91 12.27 3.05 -11.18
C ASP A 91 13.28 4.07 -10.64
N CYS A 92 13.49 4.11 -9.31
CA CYS A 92 14.49 4.97 -8.66
C CYS A 92 15.59 4.19 -7.91
N HIS A 93 15.26 3.09 -7.24
CA HIS A 93 16.17 2.29 -6.40
C HIS A 93 16.78 1.09 -7.11
N GLY A 94 16.93 1.17 -8.44
CA GLY A 94 17.30 0.04 -9.29
C GLY A 94 18.75 0.00 -9.75
N LYS A 95 19.69 0.81 -9.25
CA LYS A 95 21.06 0.88 -9.80
C LYS A 95 21.85 -0.40 -9.54
N SER A 96 21.51 -1.12 -8.46
CA SER A 96 22.08 -2.44 -8.17
C SER A 96 21.07 -3.37 -7.50
N LYS A 97 21.34 -4.68 -7.54
CA LYS A 97 20.54 -5.68 -6.82
C LYS A 97 20.47 -5.36 -5.33
N THR A 98 21.60 -4.95 -4.76
CA THR A 98 21.73 -4.62 -3.33
C THR A 98 20.87 -3.42 -2.98
N GLU A 99 20.93 -2.34 -3.77
CA GLU A 99 20.12 -1.14 -3.54
C GLU A 99 18.62 -1.47 -3.56
N LEU A 100 18.14 -2.17 -4.59
CA LEU A 100 16.72 -2.52 -4.72
C LEU A 100 16.27 -3.45 -3.58
N THR A 101 17.12 -4.40 -3.19
CA THR A 101 16.87 -5.28 -2.04
C THR A 101 16.76 -4.47 -0.75
N VAL A 102 17.68 -3.53 -0.52
CA VAL A 102 17.68 -2.66 0.66
C VAL A 102 16.45 -1.75 0.67
N ALA A 103 16.03 -1.22 -0.47
CA ALA A 103 14.83 -0.39 -0.58
C ALA A 103 13.59 -1.14 -0.09
N TYR A 104 13.37 -2.38 -0.57
CA TYR A 104 12.28 -3.23 -0.10
C TYR A 104 12.42 -3.60 1.38
N HIS A 105 13.59 -4.10 1.77
CA HIS A 105 13.83 -4.55 3.14
C HIS A 105 13.60 -3.42 4.12
N MET A 106 14.30 -2.28 3.98
CA MET A 106 14.18 -1.16 4.92
C MET A 106 12.79 -0.54 4.94
N LYS A 107 12.05 -0.58 3.82
CA LYS A 107 10.66 -0.11 3.79
C LYS A 107 9.72 -1.03 4.56
N CYS A 108 9.90 -2.34 4.42
CA CYS A 108 9.07 -3.36 5.07
C CYS A 108 9.54 -3.66 6.50
N TRP A 109 10.66 -4.37 6.66
CA TRP A 109 11.13 -4.84 7.96
C TRP A 109 11.56 -3.70 8.89
N GLY A 110 11.93 -2.54 8.33
CA GLY A 110 12.46 -1.42 9.11
C GLY A 110 11.32 -0.67 9.78
N CYS A 111 10.14 -0.67 9.16
CA CYS A 111 8.92 -0.25 9.82
C CYS A 111 8.54 -1.23 10.94
N HIS A 112 8.58 -2.54 10.66
CA HIS A 112 8.24 -3.58 11.64
C HIS A 112 9.16 -3.53 12.87
N GLU A 113 10.47 -3.37 12.68
CA GLU A 113 11.45 -3.25 13.75
C GLU A 113 11.20 -2.01 14.62
N ARG A 114 10.91 -0.84 14.00
CA ARG A 114 10.55 0.36 14.76
C ARG A 114 9.24 0.21 15.55
N LEU A 115 8.33 -0.64 15.09
CA LEU A 115 7.06 -0.92 15.78
C LEU A 115 7.22 -1.91 16.93
N GLU A 116 8.20 -2.82 16.88
CA GLU A 116 8.45 -3.80 17.94
C GLU A 116 8.72 -3.11 19.28
N GLY A 117 9.41 -1.97 19.26
CA GLY A 117 9.64 -1.12 20.44
C GLY A 117 8.41 -0.32 20.93
N ILE A 118 7.28 -0.36 20.21
CA ILE A 118 6.07 0.42 20.53
C ILE A 118 4.90 -0.49 20.91
N TYR A 119 4.74 -1.63 20.23
CA TYR A 119 3.64 -2.55 20.42
C TYR A 119 4.16 -3.97 20.67
N LEU A 120 4.24 -4.39 21.93
CA LEU A 120 4.83 -5.67 22.33
C LEU A 120 4.12 -6.92 21.75
N GLU A 121 2.83 -6.80 21.42
CA GLU A 121 2.05 -7.87 20.77
C GLU A 121 2.19 -7.87 19.24
N LEU A 122 3.11 -7.09 18.69
CA LEU A 122 3.34 -6.99 17.26
C LEU A 122 3.73 -8.35 16.69
N ASP A 123 2.84 -8.91 15.88
CA ASP A 123 3.17 -10.03 15.02
C ASP A 123 3.45 -9.49 13.60
N ALA A 124 4.64 -8.91 13.43
CA ALA A 124 5.17 -8.45 12.14
C ALA A 124 6.56 -9.07 11.90
N PRO A 125 6.82 -9.66 10.73
CA PRO A 125 8.10 -10.31 10.48
C PRO A 125 9.21 -9.27 10.24
N ILE A 126 10.36 -9.45 10.89
CA ILE A 126 11.55 -8.61 10.72
C ILE A 126 12.61 -9.30 9.85
N ASN A 127 13.86 -9.39 10.30
CA ASN A 127 15.00 -10.00 9.60
C ASN A 127 14.98 -11.53 9.44
N GLN A 128 13.81 -12.16 9.61
CA GLN A 128 13.60 -13.59 9.44
C GLN A 128 13.10 -13.87 8.02
N CYS A 129 14.01 -14.08 7.05
CA CYS A 129 13.70 -14.13 5.61
C CYS A 129 12.44 -14.97 5.27
N PHE A 130 12.31 -16.15 5.87
CA PHE A 130 11.23 -17.11 5.60
C PHE A 130 9.85 -16.67 6.13
N ARG A 131 9.78 -15.67 7.02
CA ARG A 131 8.51 -15.13 7.50
C ARG A 131 7.91 -14.08 6.58
N CYS A 132 8.70 -13.51 5.67
CA CYS A 132 8.23 -12.66 4.56
C CYS A 132 8.16 -13.47 3.26
N HIS A 133 9.22 -14.21 2.95
CA HIS A 133 9.35 -15.05 1.76
C HIS A 133 8.79 -16.45 2.02
N LEU A 134 7.49 -16.52 2.30
CA LEU A 134 6.80 -17.77 2.59
C LEU A 134 6.73 -18.66 1.35
N LYS A 135 7.06 -19.94 1.52
CA LYS A 135 6.89 -20.95 0.46
C LYS A 135 5.43 -21.24 0.16
N ASN A 136 4.59 -21.25 1.21
CA ASN A 136 3.16 -21.50 1.10
C ASN A 136 2.39 -20.20 1.38
N ILE A 137 1.83 -19.61 0.33
CA ILE A 137 1.02 -18.39 0.39
C ILE A 137 -0.25 -18.55 1.24
N GLU A 138 -0.78 -19.77 1.35
CA GLU A 138 -2.01 -20.02 2.11
C GLU A 138 -1.81 -19.79 3.61
N VAL A 139 -0.59 -20.05 4.11
CA VAL A 139 -0.22 -19.72 5.50
C VAL A 139 -0.35 -18.22 5.75
N GLU A 140 0.10 -17.39 4.81
CA GLU A 140 0.01 -15.93 4.94
C GLU A 140 -1.44 -15.46 4.79
N ARG A 141 -2.21 -16.04 3.87
CA ARG A 141 -3.63 -15.75 3.72
C ARG A 141 -4.39 -15.98 5.02
N ILE A 142 -4.20 -17.13 5.65
CA ILE A 142 -4.87 -17.49 6.91
C ILE A 142 -4.47 -16.50 8.01
N ARG A 143 -3.18 -16.20 8.15
CA ARG A 143 -2.66 -15.23 9.13
C ARG A 143 -3.28 -13.84 8.94
N ILE A 144 -3.40 -13.39 7.69
CA ILE A 144 -3.99 -12.11 7.33
C ILE A 144 -5.47 -12.06 7.70
N HIS A 145 -6.24 -13.07 7.32
CA HIS A 145 -7.66 -13.18 7.69
C HIS A 145 -7.85 -13.20 9.21
N GLN A 146 -7.00 -13.91 9.94
CA GLN A 146 -7.04 -13.91 11.41
C GLN A 146 -6.79 -12.53 11.99
N LYS A 147 -5.81 -11.78 11.46
CA LYS A 147 -5.52 -10.40 11.88
C LYS A 147 -6.68 -9.45 11.58
N LEU A 148 -7.28 -9.55 10.40
CA LEU A 148 -8.44 -8.74 10.00
C LEU A 148 -9.65 -9.00 10.92
N LYS A 149 -9.87 -10.26 11.33
CA LYS A 149 -10.95 -10.61 12.28
C LYS A 149 -10.64 -10.20 13.73
N LYS A 150 -9.35 -10.15 14.10
CA LYS A 150 -8.91 -9.90 15.48
C LYS A 150 -8.57 -8.42 15.69
N THR A 151 -9.59 -7.57 15.63
CA THR A 151 -9.48 -6.18 16.09
C THR A 151 -9.83 -6.08 17.56
N ASN A 152 -8.92 -5.56 18.39
CA ASN A 152 -9.19 -5.33 19.81
C ASN A 152 -8.85 -3.89 20.20
N LYS A 153 -9.33 -3.46 21.38
CA LYS A 153 -9.13 -2.10 21.89
C LYS A 153 -7.64 -1.71 21.96
N LYS A 154 -6.78 -2.61 22.44
CA LYS A 154 -5.33 -2.36 22.58
C LYS A 154 -4.66 -2.07 21.24
N LEU A 155 -5.00 -2.82 20.19
CA LEU A 155 -4.52 -2.58 18.83
C LEU A 155 -4.98 -1.21 18.31
N MET A 156 -6.27 -0.89 18.46
CA MET A 156 -6.82 0.39 18.00
C MET A 156 -6.21 1.58 18.75
N ASP A 157 -5.98 1.45 20.06
CA ASP A 157 -5.31 2.46 20.87
C ASP A 157 -3.85 2.65 20.41
N ALA A 158 -3.13 1.57 20.10
CA ALA A 158 -1.77 1.64 19.56
C ALA A 158 -1.74 2.36 18.20
N ILE A 159 -2.64 2.03 17.27
CA ILE A 159 -2.76 2.70 15.95
C ILE A 159 -3.01 4.20 16.15
N LYS A 160 -3.95 4.57 17.02
CA LYS A 160 -4.25 5.97 17.32
C LYS A 160 -3.02 6.71 17.88
N GLN A 161 -2.24 6.07 18.75
CA GLN A 161 -1.01 6.65 19.26
C GLN A 161 0.05 6.85 18.17
N LEU A 162 0.20 5.90 17.24
CA LEU A 162 1.11 6.02 16.10
C LEU A 162 0.72 7.19 15.19
N GLU A 163 -0.57 7.37 14.93
CA GLU A 163 -1.10 8.50 14.17
C GLU A 163 -0.80 9.85 14.86
N LEU A 164 -1.09 9.95 16.17
CA LEU A 164 -0.86 11.15 16.97
C LEU A 164 0.62 11.54 17.05
N LYS A 165 1.52 10.55 17.17
CA LYS A 165 2.97 10.75 17.18
C LYS A 165 3.55 11.03 15.79
N GLY A 166 2.72 10.97 14.74
CA GLY A 166 3.18 11.18 13.37
C GLY A 166 4.15 10.10 12.89
N PHE A 167 4.06 8.88 13.41
CA PHE A 167 5.00 7.79 13.09
C PHE A 167 5.09 7.47 11.58
N TYR A 168 4.00 7.72 10.85
CA TYR A 168 3.87 7.48 9.40
C TYR A 168 4.21 8.71 8.53
N LYS A 169 4.65 9.83 9.12
CA LYS A 169 5.02 11.05 8.40
C LYS A 169 6.46 11.01 7.90
#